data_AF-A0A8J7AFZ2-F1
#
_entry.id   AF-A0A8J7AFZ2-F1
#
_cell.length_a   1.000
_cell.length_b   1.000
_cell.length_c   1.000
_cell.angle_alpha   90.00
_cell.angle_beta   90.00
_cell.angle_gamma   90.00
#
_symmetry.space_group_name_H-M   'P 1'
#
loop_
_entity.id
_entity.type
_entity.pdbx_description
1 polymer ?
#
loop_
_entity_poly.entity_id
_entity_poly.type
_entity_poly.pdbx_seq_one_letter_code
_entity_poly.pdbx_strand_id
1 'polypeptide(L)'
;MKRILLGTLLALPFAIASLPSQASAAQIIVKPNVHKSVVVRKPVVVPRYQRKLIPAHWETVRRGNKLVKIRVPARYVNVRI
;
A
#
# COMPACT_ATOMS: atom_id res chain seq x y z
N MET A 1 42.28 -44.56 47.96
CA MET A 1 41.91 -43.75 46.78
C MET A 1 40.76 -44.42 46.00
N LYS A 2 39.54 -44.49 46.56
CA LYS A 2 38.36 -45.11 45.91
C LYS A 2 37.09 -44.23 45.92
N ARG A 3 37.15 -43.03 46.51
CA ARG A 3 35.98 -42.16 46.78
C ARG A 3 35.71 -41.10 45.71
N ILE A 4 36.68 -40.80 44.84
CA ILE A 4 36.54 -39.77 43.78
C ILE A 4 35.75 -40.32 42.58
N LEU A 5 35.88 -41.62 42.30
CA LEU A 5 35.16 -42.30 41.20
C LEU A 5 33.64 -42.39 41.43
N LEU A 6 33.19 -42.44 42.69
CA LEU A 6 31.76 -42.49 43.02
C LEU A 6 31.09 -41.14 42.79
N GLY A 7 31.76 -40.03 43.10
CA GLY A 7 31.21 -38.68 42.88
C GLY A 7 31.06 -38.34 41.40
N THR A 8 32.01 -38.76 40.56
CA THR A 8 31.92 -38.54 39.11
C THR A 8 30.86 -39.43 38.44
N LEU A 9 30.67 -40.67 38.91
CA LEU A 9 29.60 -41.54 38.43
C LEU A 9 28.20 -41.01 38.75
N LEU A 10 28.04 -40.33 39.89
CA LEU A 10 26.76 -39.72 40.29
C LEU A 10 26.50 -38.39 39.55
N ALA A 11 27.53 -37.65 39.16
CA ALA A 11 27.37 -36.38 38.45
C ALA A 11 27.01 -36.56 36.95
N LEU A 12 27.42 -37.68 36.33
CA LEU A 12 27.24 -37.91 34.90
C LEU A 12 25.76 -38.02 34.45
N PRO A 13 24.86 -38.72 35.18
CA PRO A 13 23.44 -38.81 34.82
C PRO A 13 22.73 -37.45 34.94
N PHE A 14 23.09 -36.64 35.94
CA PHE A 14 22.52 -35.29 36.11
C PHE A 14 22.96 -34.34 34.99
N ALA A 15 24.19 -34.47 34.48
CA ALA A 15 24.63 -33.71 33.32
C ALA A 15 23.80 -34.05 32.06
N ILE A 16 23.51 -35.33 31.83
CA ILE A 16 22.68 -35.78 30.70
C ILE A 16 21.22 -35.36 30.88
N ALA A 17 20.68 -35.40 32.12
CA ALA A 17 19.32 -34.94 32.42
C ALA A 17 19.16 -33.41 32.29
N SER A 18 20.25 -32.66 32.41
CA SER A 18 20.27 -31.20 32.21
C SER A 18 20.35 -30.80 30.73
N LEU A 19 20.64 -31.75 29.83
CA LEU A 19 20.49 -31.49 28.41
C LEU A 19 19.01 -31.18 28.17
N PRO A 20 18.67 -30.00 27.62
CA PRO A 20 17.30 -29.69 27.29
C PRO A 20 16.85 -30.77 26.31
N SER A 21 16.03 -31.70 26.79
CA SER A 21 15.33 -32.63 25.92
C SER A 21 14.55 -31.74 24.97
N GLN A 22 14.99 -31.69 23.71
CA GLN A 22 14.23 -31.10 22.64
C GLN A 22 13.06 -32.05 22.40
N ALA A 23 12.13 -32.09 23.37
CA ALA A 23 10.80 -32.63 23.22
C ALA A 23 10.23 -31.89 22.03
N SER A 24 10.22 -32.61 20.91
CA SER A 24 9.89 -32.15 19.58
C SER A 24 8.73 -31.17 19.66
N ALA A 25 9.02 -29.89 19.46
CA ALA A 25 8.00 -28.89 19.23
C ALA A 25 7.28 -29.36 17.98
N ALA A 26 6.12 -29.99 18.15
CA ALA A 26 5.22 -30.28 17.06
C ALA A 26 5.10 -28.96 16.30
N GLN A 27 5.61 -28.92 15.07
CA GLN A 27 5.60 -27.75 14.22
C GLN A 27 4.12 -27.35 14.07
N ILE A 28 3.68 -26.40 14.88
CA ILE A 28 2.38 -25.77 14.69
C ILE A 28 2.57 -24.93 13.45
N ILE A 29 2.27 -25.52 12.28
CA ILE A 29 2.15 -24.80 11.02
C ILE A 29 0.91 -23.92 11.17
N VAL A 30 1.09 -22.76 11.79
CA VAL A 30 0.11 -21.69 11.71
C VAL A 30 0.12 -21.27 10.25
N LYS A 31 -0.88 -21.70 9.48
CA LYS A 31 -1.20 -21.04 8.21
C LYS A 31 -1.87 -19.72 8.58
N PRO A 32 -1.17 -18.57 8.56
CA PRO A 32 -1.88 -17.31 8.67
C PRO A 32 -2.85 -17.28 7.49
N ASN A 33 -4.15 -17.21 7.79
CA ASN A 33 -5.16 -17.04 6.78
C ASN A 33 -5.00 -15.60 6.27
N VAL A 34 -4.06 -15.39 5.36
CA VAL A 34 -3.82 -14.09 4.74
C VAL A 34 -5.04 -13.84 3.87
N HIS A 35 -6.03 -13.15 4.45
CA HIS A 35 -7.07 -12.49 3.68
C HIS A 35 -6.34 -11.51 2.77
N LYS A 36 -6.07 -11.94 1.53
CA LYS A 36 -5.71 -11.04 0.46
C LYS A 36 -6.92 -10.13 0.32
N SER A 37 -6.81 -8.90 0.83
CA SER A 37 -7.69 -7.83 0.42
C SER A 37 -7.56 -7.78 -1.10
N VAL A 38 -8.56 -8.28 -1.81
CA VAL A 38 -8.71 -8.00 -3.22
C VAL A 38 -8.95 -6.51 -3.26
N VAL A 39 -7.86 -5.74 -3.41
CA VAL A 39 -7.94 -4.34 -3.78
C VAL A 39 -8.55 -4.40 -5.16
N VAL A 40 -9.88 -4.30 -5.21
CA VAL A 40 -10.60 -4.01 -6.44
C VAL A 40 -10.00 -2.68 -6.87
N ARG A 41 -9.03 -2.76 -7.77
CA ARG A 41 -8.49 -1.60 -8.46
C ARG A 41 -9.68 -1.06 -9.22
N LYS A 42 -10.43 -0.15 -8.60
CA LYS A 42 -11.37 0.70 -9.32
C LYS A 42 -10.54 1.22 -10.50
N PRO A 43 -10.96 0.98 -11.75
CA PRO A 43 -10.25 1.60 -12.86
C PRO A 43 -10.23 3.08 -12.53
N VAL A 44 -9.03 3.66 -12.44
CA VAL A 44 -8.88 5.10 -12.37
C VAL A 44 -9.44 5.59 -13.69
N VAL A 45 -10.72 5.96 -13.68
CA VAL A 45 -11.36 6.58 -14.82
C VAL A 45 -10.68 7.93 -14.92
N VAL A 46 -9.61 7.98 -15.72
CA VAL A 46 -8.93 9.23 -16.03
C VAL A 46 -10.03 10.14 -16.58
N PRO A 47 -10.27 11.31 -15.94
CA PRO A 47 -11.35 12.17 -16.37
C PRO A 47 -11.09 12.54 -17.82
N ARG A 48 -11.98 12.10 -18.72
CA ARG A 48 -11.88 12.39 -20.16
C ARG A 48 -11.92 13.90 -20.46
N TYR A 49 -12.29 14.72 -19.48
CA TYR A 49 -12.42 16.16 -19.60
C TYR A 49 -11.73 16.88 -18.45
N GLN A 50 -10.93 17.90 -18.78
CA GLN A 50 -10.34 18.85 -17.84
C GLN A 50 -11.05 20.20 -17.95
N ARG A 51 -11.28 20.88 -16.81
CA ARG A 51 -11.82 22.24 -16.79
C ARG A 51 -10.68 23.22 -17.08
N LYS A 52 -10.73 23.91 -18.22
CA LYS A 52 -9.80 24.98 -18.58
C LYS A 52 -10.47 26.34 -18.39
N LEU A 53 -9.80 27.25 -17.69
CA LEU A 53 -10.23 28.64 -17.57
C LEU A 53 -9.88 29.38 -18.86
N ILE A 54 -10.86 30.01 -19.48
CA ILE A 54 -10.66 31.01 -20.53
C ILE A 54 -10.81 32.39 -19.86
N PRO A 55 -9.75 33.22 -19.83
CA PRO A 55 -9.82 34.55 -19.25
C PRO A 55 -10.73 35.47 -20.07
N ALA A 56 -11.16 36.55 -19.43
CA ALA A 56 -11.95 37.58 -20.09
C ALA A 56 -11.12 38.21 -21.22
N HIS A 57 -11.73 38.36 -22.40
CA HIS A 57 -11.06 38.91 -23.57
C HIS A 57 -12.03 39.72 -24.43
N TRP A 58 -11.47 40.50 -25.34
CA TRP A 58 -12.24 41.23 -26.34
C TRP A 58 -12.36 40.38 -27.59
N GLU A 59 -13.58 40.24 -28.08
CA GLU A 59 -13.88 39.51 -29.32
C GLU A 59 -14.57 40.46 -30.30
N THR A 60 -14.18 40.38 -31.59
CA THR A 60 -14.85 41.13 -32.65
C THR A 60 -15.96 40.26 -33.21
N VAL A 61 -17.20 40.65 -32.96
CA VAL A 61 -18.39 39.90 -33.39
C VAL A 61 -19.11 40.68 -34.49
N ARG A 62 -19.61 39.97 -35.50
CA ARG A 62 -20.42 40.56 -36.57
C ARG A 62 -21.88 40.64 -36.13
N ARG A 63 -22.42 41.85 -36.01
CA ARG A 63 -23.82 42.11 -35.64
C ARG A 63 -24.51 42.79 -36.83
N GLY A 64 -25.17 41.99 -37.68
CA GLY A 64 -25.67 42.45 -38.98
C GLY A 64 -24.52 42.88 -39.91
N ASN A 65 -24.62 44.10 -40.44
CA ASN A 65 -23.60 44.67 -41.34
C ASN A 65 -22.47 45.42 -40.62
N LYS A 66 -22.38 45.37 -39.29
CA LYS A 66 -21.33 46.04 -38.50
C LYS A 66 -20.46 45.03 -37.74
N LEU A 67 -19.17 45.34 -37.64
CA LEU A 67 -18.25 44.67 -36.73
C LEU A 67 -18.23 45.43 -35.41
N VAL A 68 -18.47 44.74 -34.31
CA VAL A 68 -18.55 45.32 -32.97
C VAL A 68 -17.59 44.56 -32.05
N LYS A 69 -16.82 45.30 -31.24
CA LYS A 69 -15.99 44.69 -30.18
C LYS A 69 -16.84 44.47 -28.94
N ILE A 70 -16.92 43.22 -28.48
CA ILE A 70 -17.68 42.82 -27.29
C ILE A 70 -16.71 42.26 -26.26
N ARG A 71 -16.92 42.58 -24.99
CA ARG A 71 -16.16 42.01 -23.89
C ARG A 71 -16.78 40.68 -23.50
N VAL A 72 -16.03 39.60 -23.67
CA VAL A 72 -16.43 38.25 -23.25
C VAL A 72 -15.95 38.04 -21.82
N PRO A 73 -16.83 37.72 -20.85
CA PRO A 73 -16.42 37.43 -19.48
C PRO A 73 -15.64 36.11 -19.39
N ALA A 74 -14.85 35.96 -18.34
CA ALA A 74 -14.11 34.73 -18.09
C ALA A 74 -15.07 33.56 -17.88
N ARG A 75 -14.74 32.39 -18.46
CA ARG A 75 -15.57 31.19 -18.35
C ARG A 75 -14.72 29.92 -18.29
N TYR A 76 -15.25 28.90 -17.63
CA TYR A 76 -14.66 27.56 -17.66
C TYR A 76 -15.25 26.76 -18.81
N VAL A 77 -14.38 26.08 -19.57
CA VAL A 77 -14.78 25.13 -20.60
C VAL A 77 -14.24 23.74 -20.27
N ASN A 78 -15.00 22.72 -20.62
CA ASN A 78 -14.54 21.33 -20.53
C ASN A 78 -13.76 21.01 -21.81
N VAL A 79 -12.48 20.70 -21.66
CA VAL A 79 -11.59 20.32 -22.77
C VAL A 79 -11.35 18.83 -22.67
N ARG A 80 -11.53 18.09 -23.78
CA ARG A 80 -11.18 16.68 -23.85
C ARG A 80 -9.65 16.54 -23.86
N ILE A 81 -9.11 15.65 -23.04
CA ILE A 81 -7.68 15.32 -22.98
C ILE A 81 -7.42 14.11 -23.89
#